data_AF-A0A850H0J8-F1
#
_entry.id   AF-A0A850H0J8-F1
#
_cell.length_a   1.000
_cell.length_b   1.000
_cell.length_c   1.000
_cell.angle_alpha   90.00
_cell.angle_beta   90.00
_cell.angle_gamma   90.00
#
_symmetry.space_group_name_H-M   'P 1'
#
loop_
_entity.id
_entity.type
_entity.pdbx_description
1 polymer ?
#
loop_
_entity_poly.entity_id
_entity_poly.type
_entity_poly.pdbx_seq_one_letter_code
_entity_poly.pdbx_strand_id
1 'polypeptide(L)'
;MADRNDKTSAPDAPTGTPERVEYKVLLGWNPTNMGERVSLRLQTLDADGAREKEVSETILFLSKTQAIQLADSLFHVTGETAPARRKAPLIDRLFTRK
;
A
#
# COMPACT_ATOMS: atom_id res chain seq x y z
N MET A 1 -43.82 40.10 -29.76
CA MET A 1 -44.07 39.42 -28.47
C MET A 1 -43.04 38.32 -28.35
N ALA A 2 -41.95 38.59 -27.64
CA ALA A 2 -40.94 37.63 -27.30
C ALA A 2 -41.24 37.15 -25.88
N ASP A 3 -41.37 35.85 -25.68
CA ASP A 3 -41.23 35.28 -24.35
C ASP A 3 -40.38 34.00 -24.47
N ARG A 4 -39.11 34.16 -24.15
CA ARG A 4 -38.13 33.09 -24.01
C ARG A 4 -38.26 32.58 -22.59
N ASN A 5 -38.92 31.44 -22.39
CA ASN A 5 -38.77 30.70 -21.15
C ASN A 5 -37.52 29.82 -21.25
N ASP A 6 -36.40 30.46 -20.91
CA ASP A 6 -35.16 29.83 -20.49
C ASP A 6 -35.44 28.98 -19.25
N LYS A 7 -35.48 27.66 -19.43
CA LYS A 7 -35.56 26.70 -18.33
C LYS A 7 -34.14 26.57 -17.79
N THR A 8 -33.75 27.55 -16.97
CA THR A 8 -32.48 27.58 -16.24
C THR A 8 -32.26 26.25 -15.53
N SER A 9 -31.19 25.57 -15.94
CA SER A 9 -30.65 24.37 -15.32
C SER A 9 -30.47 24.57 -13.81
N ALA A 10 -31.11 23.72 -13.01
CA ALA A 10 -30.67 23.51 -11.64
C ALA A 10 -29.33 22.74 -11.70
N PRO A 11 -28.30 23.15 -10.95
CA PRO A 11 -27.05 22.41 -10.90
C PRO A 11 -27.32 21.07 -10.20
N ASP A 12 -26.97 19.97 -10.87
CA ASP A 12 -26.95 18.63 -10.30
C ASP A 12 -26.20 18.68 -8.96
N ALA A 13 -26.95 18.53 -7.87
CA ALA A 13 -26.35 18.40 -6.56
C ALA A 13 -25.45 17.15 -6.60
N PRO A 14 -24.16 17.24 -6.25
CA PRO A 14 -23.30 16.08 -6.19
C PRO A 14 -23.84 15.15 -5.10
N THR A 15 -24.64 14.16 -5.51
CA THR A 15 -25.08 13.05 -4.66
C THR A 15 -23.93 12.06 -4.56
N GLY A 16 -22.77 12.55 -4.11
CA GLY A 16 -21.67 11.71 -3.68
C GLY A 16 -21.91 11.41 -2.21
N THR A 17 -22.52 10.27 -1.90
CA THR A 17 -22.31 9.66 -0.58
C THR A 17 -20.79 9.63 -0.36
N PRO A 18 -20.26 10.16 0.75
CA PRO A 18 -18.82 10.14 0.98
C PRO A 18 -18.37 8.69 0.89
N GLU A 19 -17.49 8.41 -0.07
CA GLU A 19 -16.84 7.12 -0.21
C GLU A 19 -16.13 6.87 1.13
N ARG A 20 -16.72 5.99 1.96
CA ARG A 20 -16.11 5.63 3.22
C ARG A 20 -14.85 4.87 2.86
N VAL A 21 -13.70 5.46 3.16
CA VAL A 21 -12.42 4.78 3.02
C VAL A 21 -12.41 3.63 4.02
N GLU A 22 -12.51 2.40 3.51
CA GLU A 22 -12.43 1.19 4.33
C GLU A 22 -10.96 0.94 4.69
N TYR A 23 -10.65 1.00 5.99
CA TYR A 23 -9.31 0.75 6.49
C TYR A 23 -9.18 -0.71 6.94
N LYS A 24 -8.08 -1.35 6.55
CA LYS A 24 -7.73 -2.69 7.00
C LYS A 24 -6.44 -2.67 7.81
N VAL A 25 -6.38 -3.50 8.84
CA VAL A 25 -5.22 -3.73 9.68
C VAL A 25 -4.36 -4.82 9.05
N LEU A 26 -3.09 -4.52 8.75
CA LEU A 26 -2.12 -5.52 8.29
C LEU A 26 -1.63 -6.33 9.49
N LEU A 27 -1.91 -7.64 9.49
CA LEU A 27 -1.51 -8.57 10.55
C LEU A 27 -0.15 -9.20 10.30
N GLY A 28 0.15 -9.52 9.03
CA GLY A 28 1.35 -10.23 8.67
C GLY A 28 1.62 -10.18 7.17
N TRP A 29 2.88 -10.37 6.80
CA TRP A 29 3.30 -10.42 5.41
C TRP A 29 4.49 -11.36 5.21
N ASN A 30 4.52 -12.03 4.06
CA ASN A 30 5.59 -12.95 3.72
C ASN A 30 6.01 -12.77 2.25
N PRO A 31 7.26 -12.35 1.99
CA PRO A 31 7.81 -12.24 0.64
C PRO A 31 8.49 -13.55 0.21
N THR A 32 8.10 -14.06 -0.96
CA THR A 32 8.78 -15.17 -1.65
C THR A 32 9.46 -14.64 -2.91
N ASN A 33 10.78 -14.83 -3.00
CA ASN A 33 11.55 -14.47 -4.19
C ASN A 33 11.37 -15.55 -5.28
N MET A 34 10.95 -15.14 -6.47
CA MET A 34 10.70 -15.99 -7.63
C MET A 34 11.58 -15.60 -8.83
N GLY A 35 12.84 -15.21 -8.57
CA GLY A 35 13.79 -14.84 -9.60
C GLY A 35 13.63 -13.36 -10.01
N GLU A 36 12.85 -13.08 -11.05
CA GLU A 36 12.58 -11.71 -11.51
C GLU A 36 11.35 -11.07 -10.84
N ARG A 37 10.54 -11.90 -10.19
CA ARG A 37 9.32 -11.48 -9.48
C ARG A 37 9.43 -11.76 -8.00
N VAL A 38 8.61 -11.06 -7.23
CA VAL A 38 8.40 -11.27 -5.80
C VAL A 38 6.92 -11.54 -5.61
N SER A 39 6.59 -12.65 -4.96
CA SER A 39 5.25 -12.90 -4.44
C SER A 39 5.18 -12.36 -3.02
N LEU A 40 4.25 -11.46 -2.74
CA LEU A 40 4.02 -10.90 -1.42
C LEU A 40 2.65 -11.35 -0.93
N ARG A 41 2.64 -12.24 0.06
CA ARG A 41 1.43 -12.70 0.75
C ARG A 41 1.14 -11.77 1.91
N LEU A 42 -0.02 -11.13 1.91
CA LEU A 42 -0.49 -10.17 2.92
C LEU A 42 -1.67 -10.78 3.66
N GLN A 43 -1.67 -10.66 4.98
CA GLN A 43 -2.78 -11.04 5.84
C GLN A 43 -3.34 -9.79 6.50
N THR A 44 -4.62 -9.52 6.29
CA THR A 44 -5.29 -8.30 6.73
C THR A 44 -6.58 -8.62 7.47
N LEU A 45 -7.02 -7.70 8.32
CA LEU A 45 -8.28 -7.74 9.05
C LEU A 45 -9.03 -6.43 8.83
N ASP A 46 -10.35 -6.45 8.68
CA ASP A 46 -11.13 -5.22 8.65
C ASP A 46 -11.05 -4.50 10.01
N ALA A 47 -10.80 -3.18 9.98
CA ALA A 47 -10.73 -2.37 11.20
C ALA A 47 -12.10 -2.20 11.88
N ASP A 48 -13.18 -2.38 11.11
CA ASP A 48 -14.53 -2.00 11.48
C ASP A 48 -15.21 -2.99 12.44
N GLY A 49 -14.55 -4.11 12.78
CA GLY A 49 -14.89 -5.00 13.90
C GLY A 49 -16.29 -5.63 13.89
N ALA A 50 -17.10 -5.39 12.85
CA ALA A 50 -18.54 -5.64 12.85
C ALA A 50 -18.94 -7.06 12.38
N ARG A 51 -17.99 -7.88 11.96
CA ARG A 51 -18.20 -9.28 11.59
C ARG A 51 -17.11 -10.14 12.20
N GLU A 52 -17.35 -11.45 12.30
CA GLU A 52 -16.34 -12.44 12.67
C GLU A 52 -15.00 -12.03 12.06
N LYS A 53 -13.95 -12.00 12.89
CA LYS A 53 -12.62 -11.50 12.51
C LYS A 53 -12.01 -12.37 11.41
N GLU A 54 -12.46 -12.16 10.18
CA GLU A 54 -12.05 -12.90 9.01
C GLU A 54 -10.72 -12.34 8.53
N VAL A 55 -9.69 -13.16 8.61
CA VAL A 55 -8.37 -12.81 8.10
C VAL A 55 -8.43 -12.93 6.58
N SER A 56 -8.37 -11.79 5.90
CA SER A 56 -8.29 -11.72 4.45
C SER A 56 -6.84 -11.92 4.01
N GLU A 57 -6.61 -12.91 3.15
CA GLU A 57 -5.30 -13.16 2.53
C GLU A 57 -5.27 -12.62 1.10
N THR A 58 -4.27 -11.82 0.77
CA THR A 58 -4.06 -11.29 -0.59
C THR A 58 -2.64 -11.58 -1.04
N ILE A 59 -2.48 -12.05 -2.28
CA ILE A 59 -1.18 -12.35 -2.86
C ILE A 59 -0.91 -11.36 -4.00
N LEU A 60 0.15 -10.57 -3.85
CA LEU A 60 0.63 -9.64 -4.88
C LEU A 60 1.81 -10.25 -5.62
N PHE A 61 1.83 -10.12 -6.96
CA PHE A 61 2.94 -10.56 -7.81
C PHE A 61 3.64 -9.36 -8.43
N LEU A 62 4.70 -8.92 -7.77
CA LEU A 62 5.42 -7.71 -8.11
C LEU A 62 6.69 -8.03 -8.91
N SER A 63 7.09 -7.16 -9.82
CA SER A 63 8.48 -7.13 -10.28
C SER A 63 9.39 -6.62 -9.16
N LYS A 64 10.70 -6.84 -9.25
CA LYS A 64 11.67 -6.28 -8.28
C LYS A 64 11.54 -4.77 -8.13
N THR A 65 11.37 -4.05 -9.23
CA THR A 65 11.22 -2.59 -9.23
C THR A 65 9.95 -2.15 -8.51
N GLN A 66 8.83 -2.84 -8.77
CA GLN A 66 7.55 -2.57 -8.09
C GLN A 66 7.63 -2.86 -6.58
N ALA A 67 8.31 -3.94 -6.18
CA ALA A 67 8.53 -4.26 -4.78
C ALA A 67 9.36 -3.19 -4.06
N ILE A 68 10.39 -2.64 -4.75
CA ILE A 68 11.19 -1.53 -4.21
C ILE A 68 10.35 -0.27 -4.05
N GLN A 69 9.54 0.08 -5.05
CA GLN A 69 8.64 1.25 -4.98
C GLN A 69 7.60 1.11 -3.87
N LEU A 70 7.03 -0.08 -3.71
CA LEU A 70 6.10 -0.37 -2.62
C LEU A 70 6.79 -0.21 -1.27
N ALA A 71 7.99 -0.77 -1.10
CA ALA A 71 8.75 -0.62 0.14
C ALA A 71 9.05 0.85 0.45
N ASP A 72 9.49 1.61 -0.53
CA ASP A 72 9.78 3.04 -0.38
C ASP A 72 8.53 3.84 0.01
N SER A 73 7.39 3.56 -0.63
CA SER A 73 6.10 4.18 -0.27
C SER A 73 5.69 3.83 1.16
N LEU A 74 5.86 2.57 1.58
CA LEU A 74 5.53 2.16 2.94
C LEU A 74 6.41 2.84 3.98
N PHE A 75 7.72 2.97 3.72
CA PHE A 75 8.64 3.70 4.60
C PHE A 75 8.26 5.19 4.73
N HIS A 76 7.91 5.84 3.63
CA HIS A 76 7.48 7.23 3.68
C HIS A 76 6.18 7.42 4.49
N VAL A 77 5.23 6.48 4.38
CA VAL A 77 3.95 6.55 5.10
C VAL A 77 4.10 6.21 6.57
N THR A 78 4.99 5.29 6.95
CA THR A 78 5.22 4.92 8.36
C THR A 78 6.17 5.86 9.09
N GLY A 79 6.88 6.75 8.37
CA GLY A 79 7.90 7.62 8.93
C GLY A 79 9.17 6.89 9.37
N GLU A 80 9.28 5.59 9.07
CA GLU A 80 10.50 4.83 9.34
C GLU A 80 11.47 4.96 8.15
N THR A 81 12.75 5.23 8.44
CA THR A 81 13.80 5.17 7.42
C THR A 81 14.15 3.73 7.07
N ALA A 82 14.38 3.46 5.78
CA ALA A 82 14.81 2.15 5.31
C ALA A 82 15.99 1.59 6.14
N PRO A 83 15.97 0.31 6.54
CA PRO A 83 16.98 -0.26 7.42
C PRO A 83 18.37 -0.13 6.81
N ALA A 84 19.34 0.29 7.62
CA ALA A 84 20.73 0.45 7.19
C ALA A 84 21.22 -0.85 6.53
N ARG A 85 21.71 -0.75 5.28
CA ARG A 85 22.27 -1.89 4.56
C ARG A 85 23.35 -2.53 5.43
N ARG A 86 23.09 -3.74 5.92
CA ARG A 86 24.01 -4.51 6.76
C ARG A 86 25.27 -4.77 5.91
N LYS A 87 26.36 -4.06 6.20
CA LYS A 87 27.64 -4.26 5.52
C LYS A 87 28.05 -5.73 5.69
N ALA A 88 28.50 -6.34 4.61
CA ALA A 88 28.91 -7.74 4.61
C ALA A 88 30.09 -7.93 5.58
N PRO A 89 30.01 -8.84 6.57
CA PRO A 89 31.02 -9.01 7.62
C PRO A 89 32.38 -9.52 7.11
N LEU A 90 32.47 -9.85 5.82
CA LEU A 90 33.70 -10.33 5.17
C LEU A 90 34.64 -9.18 4.79
N ILE A 91 34.10 -8.01 4.46
CA ILE A 91 34.91 -6.86 4.01
C ILE A 91 35.61 -6.20 5.21
N ASP A 92 34.92 -6.11 6.35
CA ASP A 92 35.50 -5.57 7.60
C ASP A 92 36.66 -6.42 8.15
N ARG A 93 36.66 -7.74 7.88
CA ARG A 93 37.75 -8.64 8.29
C ARG A 93 39.03 -8.46 7.48
N LEU A 94 38.95 -7.94 6.25
CA LEU A 94 40.10 -7.74 5.38
C LEU A 94 40.81 -6.40 5.64
N PHE A 95 40.11 -5.38 6.15
CA PHE A 95 40.68 -4.04 6.38
C PHE A 95 41.07 -3.73 7.84
N THR A 96 40.85 -4.65 8.79
CA THR A 96 41.19 -4.47 10.23
C THR A 96 42.55 -5.04 10.62
N ARG A 97 43.29 -5.69 9.71
CA ARG A 97 44.64 -6.20 10.01
C ARG A 97 45.68 -5.11 9.68
N LYS A 98 45.97 -4.25 10.65
CA LYS A 98 47.19 -3.44 10.70
C LYS A 98 47.95 -3.77 11.97
#